data_AF-A0A7Y5J1B9-F1
#
_entry.id   AF-A0A7Y5J1B9-F1
#
_cell.length_a   1.000
_cell.length_b   1.000
_cell.length_c   1.000
_cell.angle_alpha   90.00
_cell.angle_beta   90.00
_cell.angle_gamma   90.00
#
_symmetry.space_group_name_H-M   'P 1'
#
loop_
_entity.id
_entity.type
_entity.pdbx_description
1 polymer ?
#
loop_
_entity_poly.entity_id
_entity_poly.type
_entity_poly.pdbx_seq_one_letter_code
_entity_poly.pdbx_strand_id
1 'polypeptide(L)'
;MKKSLFSIILILSFSFSLSAQNTATWQGGKPGRSTDWTCPDNWSNGHVPDEFTQVIIPFGVIYYPVLQSVEAPIDALLVEGGASFTIREGAKLTILCETGIFEGVTILGKIWNDGTLNIDEVTEVNTAFLQRVKGNGIVIRSLEGVDSLVRK
;
A
#
# COMPACT_ATOMS: atom_id res chain seq x y z
N MET A 1 -26.97 -41.36 44.58
CA MET A 1 -25.72 -41.62 43.84
C MET A 1 -25.29 -40.33 43.15
N LYS A 2 -24.14 -39.78 43.54
CA LYS A 2 -23.51 -38.59 42.93
C LYS A 2 -23.02 -38.94 41.52
N LYS A 3 -23.46 -38.22 40.48
CA LYS A 3 -22.81 -38.16 39.15
C LYS A 3 -23.02 -36.73 38.63
N SER A 4 -22.16 -35.84 39.09
CA SER A 4 -21.02 -35.31 38.33
C SER A 4 -21.47 -34.20 37.37
N LEU A 5 -21.27 -32.97 37.83
CA LEU A 5 -21.26 -31.74 37.04
C LEU A 5 -20.34 -31.94 35.84
N PHE A 6 -20.90 -32.07 34.63
CA PHE A 6 -20.13 -31.91 33.41
C PHE A 6 -20.18 -30.43 33.02
N SER A 7 -19.20 -29.69 33.53
CA SER A 7 -18.84 -28.38 33.01
C SER A 7 -18.50 -28.51 31.53
N ILE A 8 -19.43 -28.19 30.65
CA ILE A 8 -19.14 -27.94 29.23
C ILE A 8 -18.80 -26.46 29.14
N ILE A 9 -17.55 -26.12 29.48
CA ILE A 9 -16.93 -24.90 28.99
C ILE A 9 -16.31 -25.28 27.65
N LEU A 10 -17.12 -25.26 26.59
CA LEU A 10 -16.60 -25.17 25.23
C LEU A 10 -16.21 -23.70 25.02
N ILE A 11 -15.03 -23.31 25.52
CA ILE A 11 -14.39 -22.09 25.03
C ILE A 11 -14.03 -22.39 23.58
N LEU A 12 -14.87 -21.90 22.67
CA LEU A 12 -14.48 -21.64 21.30
C LEU A 12 -13.19 -20.82 21.40
N SER A 13 -12.05 -21.46 21.14
CA SER A 13 -10.82 -20.75 20.84
C SER A 13 -11.03 -20.07 19.51
N PHE A 14 -11.78 -18.97 19.51
CA PHE A 14 -11.76 -18.00 18.44
C PHE A 14 -10.35 -17.44 18.49
N SER A 15 -9.47 -17.99 17.67
CA SER A 15 -8.18 -17.36 17.42
C SER A 15 -8.51 -16.01 16.81
N PHE A 16 -8.46 -14.96 17.62
CA PHE A 16 -8.35 -13.62 17.09
C PHE A 16 -6.98 -13.55 16.44
N SER A 17 -6.94 -13.61 15.11
CA SER A 17 -5.77 -13.16 14.37
C SER A 17 -5.64 -11.67 14.67
N LEU A 18 -4.75 -11.31 15.60
CA LEU A 18 -4.24 -9.95 15.68
C LEU A 18 -3.47 -9.72 14.39
N SER A 19 -4.10 -9.06 13.41
CA SER A 19 -3.34 -8.48 12.31
C SER A 19 -2.42 -7.42 12.89
N ALA A 20 -1.11 -7.68 12.86
CA ALA A 20 -0.08 -6.75 13.25
C ALA A 20 0.29 -5.81 12.08
N GLN A 21 -0.73 -5.33 11.33
CA GLN A 21 -0.49 -4.48 10.17
C GLN A 21 0.32 -3.25 10.56
N ASN A 22 1.40 -3.04 9.83
CA ASN A 22 2.30 -1.93 10.08
C ASN A 22 1.87 -0.75 9.21
N THR A 23 1.47 0.36 9.82
CA THR A 23 1.17 1.59 9.08
C THR A 23 2.41 2.46 9.00
N ALA A 24 2.82 2.84 7.79
CA ALA A 24 3.93 3.75 7.55
C ALA A 24 3.45 5.03 6.86
N THR A 25 3.54 6.15 7.58
CA THR A 25 3.21 7.48 7.05
C THR A 25 4.48 8.20 6.62
N TRP A 26 4.49 8.73 5.40
CA TRP A 26 5.58 9.54 4.90
C TRP A 26 5.69 10.86 5.68
N GLN A 27 6.87 11.16 6.23
CA GLN A 27 7.09 12.32 7.10
C GLN A 27 7.51 13.60 6.38
N GLY A 28 7.65 13.56 5.05
CA GLY A 28 8.05 14.74 4.27
C GLY A 28 9.54 14.90 4.01
N GLY A 29 10.32 13.84 4.25
CA GLY A 29 11.71 13.76 3.82
C GLY A 29 12.73 14.32 4.80
N LYS A 30 13.82 13.57 5.00
CA LYS A 30 15.01 13.98 5.73
C LYS A 30 15.98 14.76 4.83
N PRO A 31 16.68 15.80 5.34
CA PRO A 31 17.70 16.51 4.57
C PRO A 31 18.72 15.56 3.94
N GLY A 32 19.01 15.75 2.65
CA GLY A 32 19.94 14.91 1.88
C GLY A 32 19.32 13.65 1.24
N ARG A 33 18.15 13.19 1.70
CA ARG A 33 17.40 12.05 1.14
C ARG A 33 15.89 12.35 1.12
N SER A 34 15.52 13.59 0.83
CA SER A 34 14.19 14.13 1.14
C SER A 34 13.04 13.54 0.33
N THR A 35 13.32 12.91 -0.81
CA THR A 35 12.29 12.22 -1.62
C THR A 35 12.51 10.72 -1.66
N ASP A 36 13.53 10.20 -0.99
CA ASP A 36 13.96 8.80 -1.15
C ASP A 36 13.03 7.85 -0.40
N TRP A 37 12.22 7.10 -1.15
CA TRP A 37 11.33 6.07 -0.61
C TRP A 37 12.07 5.05 0.28
N THR A 38 13.32 4.74 -0.07
CA THR A 38 14.14 3.70 0.59
C THR A 38 14.87 4.22 1.83
N CYS A 39 14.61 5.46 2.25
CA CYS A 39 15.17 6.02 3.48
C CYS A 39 14.23 5.72 4.66
N PRO A 40 14.61 4.86 5.62
CA PRO A 40 13.75 4.50 6.75
C PRO A 40 13.35 5.73 7.59
N ASP A 41 14.25 6.71 7.69
CA ASP A 41 14.01 7.97 8.43
C ASP A 41 12.92 8.85 7.80
N ASN A 42 12.47 8.56 6.57
CA ASN A 42 11.36 9.29 5.95
C ASN A 42 9.99 8.73 6.36
N TRP A 43 9.94 7.62 7.12
CA TRP A 43 8.72 6.91 7.48
C TRP A 43 8.45 6.96 8.98
N SER A 44 7.18 7.06 9.36
CA SER A 44 6.74 7.24 10.75
C SER A 44 7.15 6.12 11.71
N ASN A 45 7.33 4.91 11.20
CA ASN A 45 7.74 3.74 11.96
C ASN A 45 9.25 3.50 11.89
N GLY A 46 10.02 4.33 11.19
CA GLY A 46 11.48 4.19 11.03
C GLY A 46 11.90 3.00 10.15
N HIS A 47 11.00 2.46 9.33
CA HIS A 47 11.26 1.31 8.45
C HIS A 47 10.82 1.63 7.01
N VAL A 48 11.48 1.04 6.02
CA VAL A 48 11.01 1.11 4.62
C VAL A 48 9.79 0.18 4.50
N PRO A 49 8.69 0.62 3.87
CA PRO A 49 7.53 -0.22 3.63
C PRO A 49 7.86 -1.51 2.90
N ASP A 50 7.24 -2.59 3.35
CA ASP A 50 7.30 -3.95 2.80
C ASP A 50 5.89 -4.48 2.49
N GLU A 51 5.80 -5.73 2.05
CA GLU A 51 4.55 -6.40 1.66
C GLU A 51 3.45 -6.41 2.73
N PHE A 52 3.78 -6.17 4.00
CA PHE A 52 2.82 -6.13 5.11
C PHE A 52 2.48 -4.70 5.56
N THR A 53 2.99 -3.69 4.85
CA THR A 53 2.90 -2.29 5.24
C THR A 53 1.78 -1.56 4.52
N GLN A 54 0.92 -0.89 5.30
CA GLN A 54 -0.06 0.06 4.79
C GLN A 54 0.56 1.46 4.71
N VAL A 55 0.71 1.97 3.49
CA VAL A 55 1.40 3.23 3.23
C VAL A 55 0.44 4.41 3.15
N ILE A 56 0.78 5.49 3.86
CA ILE A 56 0.06 6.77 3.78
C ILE A 56 1.01 7.85 3.29
N ILE A 57 0.64 8.50 2.18
CA ILE A 57 1.30 9.70 1.67
C ILE A 57 0.41 10.91 1.99
N PRO A 58 0.72 11.68 3.06
CA PRO A 58 -0.17 12.71 3.54
C PRO A 58 -0.03 14.03 2.76
N PHE A 59 -1.06 14.88 2.83
CA PHE A 59 -0.95 16.24 2.31
C PHE A 59 -0.08 17.15 3.20
N GLY A 60 0.40 18.27 2.66
CA GLY A 60 1.04 19.33 3.46
C GLY A 60 2.49 19.06 3.88
N VAL A 61 3.11 17.99 3.39
CA VAL A 61 4.54 17.72 3.59
C VAL A 61 5.41 18.49 2.61
N ILE A 62 6.67 18.76 3.01
CA ILE A 62 7.61 19.57 2.21
C ILE A 62 8.04 18.83 0.94
N TYR A 63 8.39 17.55 1.07
CA TYR A 63 8.83 16.72 -0.04
C TYR A 63 7.97 15.47 -0.13
N TYR A 64 7.64 15.08 -1.36
CA TYR A 64 6.86 13.89 -1.66
C TYR A 64 7.77 12.72 -2.06
N PRO A 65 7.34 11.46 -1.82
CA PRO A 65 8.16 10.31 -2.11
C PRO A 65 8.36 10.10 -3.62
N VAL A 66 9.54 9.62 -3.95
CA VAL A 66 9.94 9.16 -5.28
C VAL A 66 10.48 7.74 -5.11
N LEU A 67 9.83 6.78 -5.75
CA LEU A 67 10.29 5.41 -5.87
C LEU A 67 11.26 5.28 -7.05
N GLN A 68 12.45 4.77 -6.76
CA GLN A 68 13.52 4.52 -7.73
C GLN A 68 14.04 3.07 -7.68
N SER A 69 13.55 2.24 -6.75
CA SER A 69 13.98 0.85 -6.60
C SER A 69 13.30 -0.06 -7.63
N VAL A 70 13.97 -1.17 -7.94
CA VAL A 70 13.51 -2.16 -8.94
C VAL A 70 12.17 -2.77 -8.54
N GLU A 71 11.96 -3.04 -7.25
CA GLU A 71 10.69 -3.55 -6.73
C GLU A 71 10.46 -3.03 -5.30
N ALA A 72 9.20 -2.72 -5.00
CA ALA A 72 8.71 -2.38 -3.68
C ALA A 72 7.29 -2.96 -3.53
N PRO A 73 7.13 -4.11 -2.86
CA PRO A 73 5.81 -4.61 -2.51
C PRO A 73 5.29 -3.86 -1.28
N ILE A 74 3.99 -3.56 -1.29
CA ILE A 74 3.25 -3.04 -0.14
C ILE A 74 1.87 -3.67 -0.07
N ASP A 75 1.26 -3.67 1.11
CA ASP A 75 -0.10 -4.18 1.27
C ASP A 75 -1.13 -3.19 0.70
N ALA A 76 -1.06 -1.93 1.11
CA ALA A 76 -2.04 -0.90 0.74
C ALA A 76 -1.40 0.48 0.53
N LEU A 77 -2.05 1.32 -0.26
CA LEU A 77 -1.61 2.69 -0.52
C LEU A 77 -2.76 3.70 -0.43
N LEU A 78 -2.60 4.69 0.45
CA LEU A 78 -3.37 5.91 0.49
C LEU A 78 -2.51 7.10 0.02
N VAL A 79 -2.94 7.79 -1.04
CA VAL A 79 -2.40 9.11 -1.44
C VAL A 79 -3.45 10.17 -1.19
N GLU A 80 -3.26 10.98 -0.15
CA GLU A 80 -4.23 12.01 0.26
C GLU A 80 -4.42 13.12 -0.78
N GLY A 81 -5.54 13.85 -0.67
CA GLY A 81 -5.85 14.97 -1.56
C GLY A 81 -4.80 16.08 -1.47
N GLY A 82 -4.24 16.48 -2.61
CA GLY A 82 -3.14 17.46 -2.66
C GLY A 82 -1.74 16.85 -2.50
N ALA A 83 -1.64 15.56 -2.13
CA ALA A 83 -0.38 14.83 -2.13
C ALA A 83 0.02 14.35 -3.52
N SER A 84 1.30 14.03 -3.68
CA SER A 84 1.83 13.40 -4.89
C SER A 84 2.75 12.24 -4.55
N PHE A 85 2.82 11.26 -5.45
CA PHE A 85 3.77 10.16 -5.37
C PHE A 85 4.32 9.88 -6.76
N THR A 86 5.63 9.60 -6.87
CA THR A 86 6.29 9.38 -8.16
C THR A 86 6.90 7.99 -8.22
N ILE A 87 6.63 7.25 -9.29
CA ILE A 87 7.28 5.99 -9.66
C ILE A 87 8.12 6.28 -10.90
N ARG A 88 9.46 6.22 -10.76
CA ARG A 88 10.37 6.51 -11.88
C ARG A 88 10.45 5.35 -12.86
N GLU A 89 10.95 5.64 -14.06
CA GLU A 89 11.32 4.62 -15.04
C GLU A 89 12.24 3.55 -14.41
N GLY A 90 11.97 2.28 -14.73
CA GLY A 90 12.69 1.13 -14.18
C GLY A 90 12.27 0.71 -12.77
N ALA A 91 11.45 1.52 -12.07
CA ALA A 91 10.91 1.17 -10.77
C ALA A 91 9.58 0.42 -10.88
N LYS A 92 9.30 -0.46 -9.91
CA LYS A 92 8.03 -1.20 -9.80
C LYS A 92 7.46 -1.08 -8.39
N LEU A 93 6.26 -0.52 -8.26
CA LEU A 93 5.45 -0.66 -7.05
C LEU A 93 4.44 -1.78 -7.27
N THR A 94 4.38 -2.73 -6.34
CA THR A 94 3.34 -3.77 -6.30
C THR A 94 2.47 -3.54 -5.08
N ILE A 95 1.16 -3.47 -5.26
CA ILE A 95 0.20 -3.35 -4.16
C ILE A 95 -0.59 -4.64 -4.08
N LEU A 96 -0.44 -5.39 -2.99
CA LEU A 96 -0.93 -6.76 -2.86
C LEU A 96 -2.39 -6.84 -2.42
N CYS A 97 -2.89 -5.83 -1.71
CA CYS A 97 -4.28 -5.75 -1.24
C CYS A 97 -4.71 -6.93 -0.35
N GLU A 98 -3.78 -7.54 0.42
CA GLU A 98 -4.04 -8.81 1.11
C GLU A 98 -4.94 -8.63 2.32
N THR A 99 -4.60 -7.70 3.21
CA THR A 99 -5.33 -7.52 4.48
C THR A 99 -5.04 -6.12 5.01
N GLY A 100 -6.04 -5.29 5.35
CA GLY A 100 -5.77 -3.89 5.72
C GLY A 100 -6.93 -3.17 6.41
N ILE A 101 -6.63 -2.02 7.05
CA ILE A 101 -7.64 -0.99 7.39
C ILE A 101 -8.12 -0.32 6.09
N PHE A 102 -7.20 -0.18 5.12
CA PHE A 102 -7.50 0.25 3.77
C PHE A 102 -7.72 -0.97 2.87
N GLU A 103 -8.81 -0.97 2.10
CA GLU A 103 -9.08 -1.99 1.07
C GLU A 103 -8.22 -1.72 -0.18
N GLY A 104 -6.91 -1.99 -0.08
CA GLY A 104 -5.98 -1.87 -1.20
C GLY A 104 -5.57 -0.43 -1.53
N VAL A 105 -6.10 0.15 -2.61
CA VAL A 105 -5.60 1.43 -3.17
C VAL A 105 -6.62 2.55 -3.12
N THR A 106 -6.31 3.61 -2.38
CA THR A 106 -7.08 4.86 -2.36
C THR A 106 -6.23 6.03 -2.87
N ILE A 107 -6.60 6.59 -4.02
CA ILE A 107 -5.91 7.77 -4.59
C ILE A 107 -6.87 8.96 -4.59
N LEU A 108 -6.62 9.92 -3.72
CA LEU A 108 -7.29 11.22 -3.71
C LEU A 108 -6.40 12.30 -4.34
N GLY A 109 -5.08 12.16 -4.21
CA GLY A 109 -4.05 13.00 -4.83
C GLY A 109 -3.69 12.58 -6.26
N LYS A 110 -2.39 12.61 -6.56
CA LYS A 110 -1.83 12.26 -7.89
C LYS A 110 -0.70 11.25 -7.78
N ILE A 111 -0.63 10.33 -8.73
CA ILE A 111 0.54 9.47 -8.96
C ILE A 111 1.15 9.84 -10.31
N TRP A 112 2.45 10.09 -10.35
CA TRP A 112 3.26 10.20 -11.56
C TRP A 112 3.99 8.89 -11.78
N ASN A 113 3.50 8.07 -12.70
CA ASN A 113 4.04 6.75 -13.00
C ASN A 113 4.72 6.76 -14.37
N ASP A 114 6.05 6.69 -14.37
CA ASP A 114 6.88 6.39 -15.55
C ASP A 114 7.51 5.00 -15.48
N GLY A 115 7.23 4.25 -14.40
CA GLY A 115 7.68 2.87 -14.19
C GLY A 115 6.51 1.89 -14.33
N THR A 116 6.41 0.95 -13.38
CA THR A 116 5.32 -0.01 -13.30
C THR A 116 4.56 0.14 -11.98
N LEU A 117 3.24 0.28 -12.07
CA LEU A 117 2.33 0.17 -10.93
C LEU A 117 1.52 -1.12 -11.11
N ASN A 118 1.83 -2.14 -10.32
CA ASN A 118 1.03 -3.36 -10.24
C ASN A 118 0.06 -3.28 -9.06
N ILE A 119 -1.17 -3.69 -9.28
CA ILE A 119 -2.22 -3.69 -8.27
C ILE A 119 -2.93 -5.04 -8.34
N ASP A 120 -2.78 -5.83 -7.28
CA ASP A 120 -3.33 -7.17 -7.21
C ASP A 120 -4.73 -7.19 -6.61
N GLU A 121 -5.50 -8.19 -7.02
CA GLU A 121 -6.85 -8.53 -6.50
C GLU A 121 -7.91 -7.41 -6.54
N VAL A 122 -7.74 -6.39 -7.38
CA VAL A 122 -8.74 -5.31 -7.46
C VAL A 122 -9.86 -5.63 -8.44
N THR A 123 -11.08 -5.71 -7.90
CA THR A 123 -12.33 -5.97 -8.63
C THR A 123 -12.77 -4.82 -9.53
N GLU A 124 -12.50 -3.54 -9.17
CA GLU A 124 -12.85 -2.40 -10.03
C GLU A 124 -11.88 -1.22 -9.88
N VAL A 125 -11.04 -1.01 -10.90
CA VAL A 125 -10.34 0.27 -11.05
C VAL A 125 -11.14 1.18 -11.98
N ASN A 126 -11.95 2.05 -11.39
CA ASN A 126 -12.80 2.96 -12.15
C ASN A 126 -11.99 4.02 -12.93
N THR A 127 -12.64 4.67 -13.90
CA THR A 127 -12.02 5.71 -14.74
C THR A 127 -11.43 6.86 -13.92
N ALA A 128 -12.00 7.16 -12.75
CA ALA A 128 -11.54 8.22 -11.87
C ALA A 128 -10.20 7.89 -11.20
N PHE A 129 -9.93 6.62 -10.89
CA PHE A 129 -8.60 6.16 -10.48
C PHE A 129 -7.58 6.43 -11.58
N LEU A 130 -7.88 5.97 -12.81
CA LEU A 130 -6.96 6.14 -13.94
C LEU A 130 -6.68 7.61 -14.25
N GLN A 131 -7.64 8.51 -14.04
CA GLN A 131 -7.41 9.93 -14.24
C GLN A 131 -6.37 10.51 -13.26
N ARG A 132 -6.18 9.92 -12.08
CA ARG A 132 -5.23 10.38 -11.05
C ARG A 132 -3.83 9.82 -11.21
N VAL A 133 -3.68 8.69 -11.93
CA VAL A 133 -2.39 8.16 -12.36
C VAL A 133 -2.01 8.80 -13.69
N LYS A 134 -0.89 9.52 -13.74
CA LYS A 134 -0.34 10.21 -14.92
C LYS A 134 1.03 9.62 -15.27
N GLY A 135 1.62 10.03 -16.39
CA GLY A 135 2.92 9.55 -16.87
C GLY A 135 2.80 8.47 -17.94
N ASN A 136 3.94 7.99 -18.42
CA ASN A 136 4.05 7.06 -19.54
C ASN A 136 4.27 5.60 -19.10
N GLY A 137 4.21 5.35 -17.79
CA GLY A 137 4.41 4.05 -17.19
C GLY A 137 3.25 3.08 -17.43
N ILE A 138 3.47 1.84 -17.01
CA ILE A 138 2.51 0.75 -17.14
C ILE A 138 1.70 0.63 -15.86
N VAL A 139 0.39 0.42 -15.99
CA VAL A 139 -0.47 -0.01 -14.90
C VAL A 139 -0.93 -1.44 -15.19
N ILE A 140 -0.52 -2.37 -14.32
CA ILE A 140 -0.92 -3.78 -14.38
C ILE A 140 -1.97 -4.01 -13.30
N ARG A 141 -2.98 -4.82 -13.62
CA ARG A 141 -4.03 -5.19 -12.68
C ARG A 141 -4.26 -6.68 -12.76
N SER A 142 -4.20 -7.38 -11.65
CA SER A 142 -4.57 -8.79 -11.58
C SER A 142 -5.92 -8.95 -10.90
N LEU A 143 -6.82 -9.72 -11.51
CA LEU A 143 -8.08 -10.14 -10.90
C LEU A 143 -8.05 -11.65 -10.77
N GLU A 144 -8.08 -12.19 -9.55
CA GLU A 144 -8.07 -13.66 -9.32
C GLU A 144 -6.97 -14.40 -10.12
N GLY A 145 -5.79 -13.79 -10.30
CA GLY A 145 -4.69 -14.35 -11.07
C GLY A 145 -4.75 -14.15 -12.61
N VAL A 146 -5.65 -13.29 -13.11
CA VAL A 146 -5.71 -12.88 -14.52
C VAL A 146 -5.21 -11.44 -14.68
N ASP A 147 -4.06 -11.28 -15.34
CA ASP A 147 -3.46 -9.97 -15.60
C ASP A 147 -4.16 -9.24 -16.75
N SER A 148 -4.55 -7.99 -16.50
CA SER A 148 -4.99 -7.03 -17.51
C SER A 148 -4.02 -5.86 -17.60
N LEU A 149 -3.55 -5.57 -18.82
CA LEU A 149 -2.57 -4.52 -19.08
C LEU A 149 -3.25 -3.24 -19.52
N VAL A 150 -3.01 -2.14 -18.80
CA VAL A 150 -3.41 -0.79 -19.21
C VAL A 150 -2.16 0.03 -19.51
N ARG A 151 -1.89 0.25 -20.80
CA ARG A 151 -0.87 1.23 -21.22
C ARG A 151 -1.48 2.63 -21.24
N LYS A 152 -0.73 3.62 -20.75
CA LYS A 152 -1.10 5.04 -20.81
C LYS A 152 -0.31 5.78 -21.87
#